data_AF-X1J415-F1
#
_entry.id   AF-X1J415-F1
#
_cell.length_a   1.000
_cell.length_b   1.000
_cell.length_c   1.000
_cell.angle_alpha   90.00
_cell.angle_beta   90.00
_cell.angle_gamma   90.00
#
_symmetry.space_group_name_H-M   'P 1'
#
loop_
_entity.id
_entity.type
_entity.pdbx_description
1 polymer ?
#
loop_
_entity_poly.entity_id
_entity_poly.type
_entity_poly.pdbx_seq_one_letter_code
_entity_poly.pdbx_strand_id
1 'polypeptide(L)'
;MHTAEQLAALPGLGEATRGQDRLPQCALALVGLVPPEKARLAPEEISEVFVDPEGRAYAFRVTAYEESHPPEALEEVQEQVAADLRLEAAFDLVRKRGRTVLEAAAEKGLDVAAKAEGVEPEETDWFPRQRGPFAYMGRYIWLVPALPGIGRNELVVAECFRLGVDPEGKRRTLVVLPRGRTVIVAELADHRSPREAAYRKERLALAMQVGVALAGKIRDELLGEEAIRRRLGVVYSPPETEQEGPPEASGE
;
A
#
# COMPACT_ATOMS: atom_id res chain seq x y z
N MET A 1 29.82 -6.27 23.61
CA MET A 1 29.28 -5.46 22.50
C MET A 1 27.78 -5.33 22.70
N HIS A 2 27.20 -4.13 22.56
CA HIS A 2 25.75 -3.97 22.74
C HIS A 2 24.97 -4.38 21.48
N THR A 3 23.92 -5.18 21.63
CA THR A 3 23.00 -5.50 20.52
C THR A 3 22.07 -4.32 20.21
N ALA A 4 21.39 -4.36 19.05
CA ALA A 4 20.34 -3.39 18.71
C ALA A 4 19.29 -3.26 19.81
N GLU A 5 18.89 -4.38 20.39
CA GLU A 5 17.90 -4.47 21.46
C GLU A 5 18.41 -3.85 22.75
N GLN A 6 19.69 -4.06 23.08
CA GLN A 6 20.30 -3.47 24.26
C GLN A 6 20.41 -1.95 24.14
N LEU A 7 20.76 -1.41 22.96
CA LEU A 7 20.75 0.03 22.71
C LEU A 7 19.33 0.60 22.71
N ALA A 8 18.35 -0.13 22.16
CA ALA A 8 16.95 0.25 22.17
C ALA A 8 16.32 0.24 23.57
N ALA A 9 16.82 -0.60 24.48
CA ALA A 9 16.35 -0.67 25.86
C ALA A 9 16.89 0.45 26.76
N LEU A 10 17.84 1.26 26.29
CA LEU A 10 18.38 2.38 27.06
C LEU A 10 17.36 3.52 27.12
N PRO A 11 16.99 4.02 28.33
CA PRO A 11 16.02 5.10 28.49
C PRO A 11 16.42 6.35 27.70
N GLY A 12 15.51 6.86 26.86
CA GLY A 12 15.72 8.02 25.98
C GLY A 12 16.52 7.68 24.71
N LEU A 13 17.71 7.07 24.83
CA LEU A 13 18.58 6.70 23.71
C LEU A 13 17.91 5.80 22.68
N GLY A 14 17.09 4.83 23.13
CA GLY A 14 16.40 3.91 22.24
C GLY A 14 15.36 4.57 21.33
N GLU A 15 14.84 5.72 21.75
CA GLU A 15 13.80 6.49 21.06
C GLU A 15 14.33 7.76 20.41
N ALA A 16 15.61 8.09 20.61
CA ALA A 16 16.22 9.28 20.04
C ALA A 16 16.25 9.23 18.51
N THR A 17 15.74 10.28 17.86
CA THR A 17 15.61 10.35 16.40
C THR A 17 16.23 11.61 15.81
N ARG A 18 16.61 11.50 14.53
CA ARG A 18 17.05 12.60 13.68
C ARG A 18 16.37 12.47 12.32
N GLY A 19 15.32 13.25 12.09
CA GLY A 19 14.49 13.09 10.90
C GLY A 19 13.82 11.71 10.87
N GLN A 20 14.26 10.83 9.97
CA GLN A 20 13.76 9.44 9.90
C GLN A 20 14.71 8.42 10.55
N ASP A 21 15.90 8.85 10.94
CA ASP A 21 16.92 7.97 11.46
C ASP A 21 16.77 7.81 12.98
N ARG A 22 16.94 6.58 13.48
CA ARG A 22 16.97 6.30 14.93
C ARG A 22 18.42 6.10 15.39
N LEU A 23 18.76 6.64 16.56
CA LEU A 23 20.12 6.58 17.10
C LEU A 23 20.67 5.15 17.16
N PRO A 24 19.95 4.13 17.68
CA PRO A 24 20.47 2.76 17.70
C PRO A 24 20.80 2.21 16.31
N GLN A 25 20.01 2.56 15.30
CA GLN A 25 20.22 2.10 13.92
C GLN A 25 21.44 2.77 13.30
N CYS A 26 21.62 4.06 13.51
CA CYS A 26 22.81 4.79 13.06
C CYS A 26 24.08 4.26 13.75
N ALA A 27 24.03 4.05 15.06
CA ALA A 27 25.17 3.51 15.80
C ALA A 27 25.58 2.12 15.28
N LEU A 28 24.61 1.25 14.95
CA LEU A 28 24.89 -0.07 14.40
C LEU A 28 25.35 -0.06 12.93
N ALA A 29 24.89 0.90 12.13
CA ALA A 29 25.34 1.04 10.75
C ALA A 29 26.84 1.33 10.66
N LEU A 30 27.39 2.05 11.65
CA LEU A 30 28.82 2.38 11.70
C LEU A 30 29.72 1.18 11.97
N VAL A 31 29.23 0.18 12.72
CA VAL A 31 29.95 -1.07 12.97
C VAL A 31 29.72 -2.10 11.86
N GLY A 32 29.18 -1.68 10.70
CA GLY A 32 29.03 -2.53 9.52
C GLY A 32 27.89 -3.55 9.59
N LEU A 33 27.00 -3.46 10.59
CA LEU A 33 25.86 -4.38 10.74
C LEU A 33 24.66 -4.01 9.85
N VAL A 34 24.68 -2.84 9.20
CA VAL A 34 23.64 -2.37 8.28
C VAL A 34 24.32 -1.83 7.00
N PRO A 35 23.80 -2.09 5.79
CA PRO A 35 24.42 -1.64 4.55
C PRO A 35 24.69 -0.11 4.53
N PRO A 36 25.84 0.31 3.97
CA PRO A 36 26.52 1.58 4.28
C PRO A 36 25.89 2.83 3.63
N GLU A 37 24.71 2.75 3.03
CA GLU A 37 24.19 3.85 2.20
C GLU A 37 23.85 5.13 2.97
N LYS A 38 23.86 5.13 4.32
CA LYS A 38 23.36 6.28 5.10
C LYS A 38 24.23 6.84 6.23
N ALA A 39 25.34 6.23 6.62
CA ALA A 39 26.31 6.89 7.49
C ALA A 39 27.59 6.07 7.60
N ARG A 40 28.73 6.63 7.17
CA ARG A 40 30.04 6.28 7.70
C ARG A 40 30.55 7.53 8.40
N LEU A 41 30.39 7.59 9.72
CA LEU A 41 31.21 8.47 10.53
C LEU A 41 32.65 7.96 10.43
N ALA A 42 33.59 8.86 10.18
CA ALA A 42 34.99 8.55 10.37
C ALA A 42 35.23 8.16 11.84
N PRO A 43 36.26 7.35 12.13
CA PRO A 43 36.70 7.13 13.51
C PRO A 43 36.90 8.48 14.21
N GLU A 44 36.43 8.60 15.46
CA GLU A 44 36.44 9.84 16.25
C GLU A 44 35.53 10.98 15.75
N GLU A 45 34.75 10.77 14.69
CA GLU A 45 33.75 11.76 14.25
C GLU A 45 32.51 11.69 15.16
N ILE A 46 32.04 12.87 15.60
CA ILE A 46 30.83 13.00 16.40
C ILE A 46 29.63 12.96 15.45
N SER A 47 28.64 12.15 15.77
CA SER A 47 27.38 12.09 15.05
C SER A 47 26.67 13.45 15.07
N GLU A 48 25.74 13.65 14.15
CA GLU A 48 24.73 14.68 14.34
C GLU A 48 23.88 14.40 15.60
N VAL A 49 23.16 15.41 16.06
CA VAL A 49 22.34 15.35 17.27
C VAL A 49 21.03 14.61 16.99
N PHE A 50 20.70 13.68 17.88
CA PHE A 50 19.41 12.99 17.96
C PHE A 50 18.64 13.53 19.16
N VAL A 51 17.33 13.58 19.06
CA VAL A 51 16.47 14.09 20.14
C VAL A 51 15.42 13.04 20.48
N ASP A 52 15.24 12.76 21.77
CA ASP A 52 14.19 11.87 22.26
C ASP A 52 12.83 12.60 22.44
N PRO A 53 11.74 11.88 22.75
CA PRO A 53 10.43 12.50 22.94
C PRO A 53 10.35 13.52 24.09
N GLU A 54 11.25 13.42 25.08
CA GLU A 54 11.34 14.39 26.19
C GLU A 54 12.17 15.64 25.83
N GLY A 55 12.72 15.70 24.61
CA GLY A 55 13.52 16.84 24.14
C GLY A 55 14.99 16.78 24.59
N ARG A 56 15.46 15.65 25.13
CA ARG A 56 16.88 15.48 25.46
C ARG A 56 17.67 15.19 24.20
N ALA A 57 18.81 15.87 24.08
CA ALA A 57 19.72 15.76 22.94
C ALA A 57 20.81 14.72 23.22
N TYR A 58 21.09 13.88 22.23
CA TYR A 58 22.12 12.86 22.25
C TYR A 58 23.03 13.03 21.03
N ALA A 59 24.33 12.91 21.23
CA ALA A 59 25.29 12.71 20.17
C ALA A 59 26.22 11.57 20.59
N PHE A 60 26.74 10.83 19.63
CA PHE A 60 27.64 9.72 19.90
C PHE A 60 28.85 9.77 18.98
N ARG A 61 29.93 9.11 19.40
CA ARG A 61 31.17 9.02 18.64
C ARG A 61 31.68 7.60 18.75
N VAL A 62 32.11 7.03 17.64
CA VAL A 62 32.77 5.73 17.64
C VAL A 62 34.24 5.95 18.00
N THR A 63 34.61 5.57 19.22
CA THR A 63 35.99 5.68 19.72
C THR A 63 36.84 4.46 19.40
N ALA A 64 36.19 3.30 19.26
CA ALA A 64 36.80 2.06 18.83
C ALA A 64 35.73 1.19 18.17
N TYR A 65 36.14 0.44 17.17
CA TYR A 65 35.38 -0.68 16.63
C TYR A 65 36.36 -1.80 16.31
N GLU A 66 35.86 -3.02 16.35
CA GLU A 66 36.59 -4.18 15.88
C GLU A 66 36.17 -4.43 14.43
N GLU A 67 37.14 -4.55 13.52
CA GLU A 67 36.83 -4.94 12.15
C GLU A 67 36.21 -6.33 12.16
N SER A 68 35.19 -6.54 11.31
CA SER A 68 34.59 -7.86 11.16
C SER A 68 35.67 -8.86 10.76
N HIS A 69 35.96 -9.81 11.64
CA HIS A 69 36.96 -10.84 11.44
C HIS A 69 36.28 -12.21 11.38
N PRO A 70 36.88 -13.20 10.67
CA PRO A 70 36.44 -14.58 10.81
C PRO A 70 36.57 -15.02 12.27
N PRO A 71 35.73 -15.97 12.74
CA PRO A 71 35.89 -16.54 14.08
C PRO A 71 37.29 -17.17 14.21
N GLU A 72 37.87 -17.10 15.41
CA GLU A 72 39.22 -17.60 15.66
C GLU A 72 39.27 -19.14 15.56
N ALA A 73 38.15 -19.78 15.89
CA ALA A 73 37.97 -21.22 15.82
C ALA A 73 36.55 -21.57 15.33
N LEU A 74 36.40 -22.75 14.72
CA LEU A 74 35.11 -23.21 14.20
C LEU A 74 34.09 -23.42 15.33
N GLU A 75 34.58 -23.83 16.50
CA GLU A 75 33.82 -24.12 17.71
C GLU A 75 33.02 -22.90 18.18
N GLU A 76 33.51 -21.68 17.97
CA GLU A 76 32.84 -20.43 18.37
C GLU A 76 31.51 -20.21 17.65
N VAL A 77 31.43 -20.65 16.40
CA VAL A 77 30.25 -20.48 15.55
C VAL A 77 29.51 -21.78 15.27
N GLN A 78 30.03 -22.92 15.74
CA GLN A 78 29.51 -24.24 15.41
C GLN A 78 28.03 -24.38 15.78
N GLU A 79 27.65 -23.95 16.99
CA GLU A 79 26.26 -24.04 17.46
C GLU A 79 25.32 -23.13 16.65
N GLN A 80 25.74 -21.90 16.36
CA GLN A 80 24.98 -20.94 15.57
C GLN A 80 24.78 -21.43 14.13
N VAL A 81 25.86 -21.88 13.48
CA VAL A 81 25.80 -22.47 12.14
C VAL A 81 24.91 -23.72 12.12
N ALA A 82 25.03 -24.59 13.12
CA ALA A 82 24.16 -25.77 13.21
C ALA A 82 22.68 -25.39 13.41
N ALA A 83 22.39 -24.36 14.21
CA ALA A 83 21.04 -23.84 14.38
C ALA A 83 20.50 -23.28 13.05
N ASP A 84 21.28 -22.47 12.35
CA ASP A 84 20.90 -21.86 11.07
C ASP A 84 20.66 -22.92 9.98
N LEU A 85 21.51 -23.96 9.90
CA LEU A 85 21.33 -25.06 8.97
C LEU A 85 20.08 -25.91 9.26
N ARG A 86 19.80 -26.21 10.53
CA ARG A 86 18.57 -26.93 10.91
C ARG A 86 17.34 -26.14 10.51
N LEU A 87 17.40 -24.84 10.70
CA LEU A 87 16.32 -23.91 10.46
C LEU A 87 16.09 -23.68 8.95
N GLU A 88 17.16 -23.65 8.16
CA GLU A 88 17.11 -23.69 6.70
C GLU A 88 16.51 -25.00 6.19
N ALA A 89 16.97 -26.15 6.71
CA ALA A 89 16.42 -27.46 6.35
C ALA A 89 14.93 -27.58 6.71
N ALA A 90 14.52 -27.08 7.88
CA ALA A 90 13.12 -27.04 8.29
C ALA A 90 12.29 -26.16 7.32
N PHE A 91 12.81 -25.00 6.93
CA PHE A 91 12.12 -24.12 5.98
C PHE A 91 12.00 -24.77 4.59
N ASP A 92 13.02 -25.51 4.15
CA ASP A 92 12.96 -26.28 2.91
C ASP A 92 11.89 -27.37 2.93
N LEU A 93 11.70 -28.04 4.08
CA LEU A 93 10.60 -29.00 4.26
C LEU A 93 9.24 -28.31 4.17
N VAL A 94 9.07 -27.15 4.83
CA VAL A 94 7.84 -26.35 4.74
C VAL A 94 7.56 -25.91 3.29
N ARG A 95 8.58 -25.50 2.55
CA ARG A 95 8.47 -25.14 1.13
C ARG A 95 8.06 -26.32 0.26
N LYS A 96 8.65 -27.50 0.46
CA LYS A 96 8.26 -28.73 -0.24
C LYS A 96 6.81 -29.10 0.08
N ARG A 97 6.43 -29.06 1.36
CA ARG A 97 5.06 -29.33 1.80
C ARG A 97 4.06 -28.37 1.16
N GLY A 98 4.36 -27.08 1.15
CA GLY A 98 3.52 -26.07 0.48
C GLY A 98 3.34 -26.32 -1.02
N ARG A 99 4.38 -26.83 -1.72
CA ARG A 99 4.25 -27.24 -3.14
C ARG A 99 3.30 -28.43 -3.30
N THR A 100 3.44 -29.45 -2.46
CA THR A 100 2.53 -30.60 -2.46
C THR A 100 1.07 -30.19 -2.22
N VAL A 101 0.84 -29.24 -1.30
CA VAL A 101 -0.51 -28.67 -1.09
C VAL A 101 -1.00 -27.91 -2.31
N LEU A 102 -0.15 -27.09 -2.93
CA LEU A 102 -0.51 -26.36 -4.15
C LEU A 102 -0.91 -27.31 -5.29
N GLU A 103 -0.14 -28.39 -5.49
CA GLU A 103 -0.42 -29.44 -6.47
C GLU A 103 -1.75 -30.15 -6.15
N ALA A 104 -1.95 -30.58 -4.90
CA ALA A 104 -3.20 -31.21 -4.48
C ALA A 104 -4.42 -30.27 -4.59
N ALA A 105 -4.23 -28.97 -4.30
CA ALA A 105 -5.26 -27.95 -4.44
C ALA A 105 -5.64 -27.72 -5.90
N ALA A 106 -4.71 -27.90 -6.84
CA ALA A 106 -5.01 -27.85 -8.27
C ALA A 106 -5.97 -28.97 -8.70
N GLU A 107 -5.86 -30.16 -8.10
CA GLU A 107 -6.70 -31.32 -8.42
C GLU A 107 -8.03 -31.35 -7.67
N LYS A 108 -8.03 -31.03 -6.36
CA LYS A 108 -9.15 -31.29 -5.44
C LYS A 108 -9.74 -30.03 -4.80
N GLY A 109 -9.15 -28.86 -5.05
CA GLY A 109 -9.48 -27.60 -4.37
C GLY A 109 -8.67 -27.38 -3.09
N LEU A 110 -8.46 -26.11 -2.72
CA LEU A 110 -7.63 -25.73 -1.58
C LEU A 110 -8.15 -26.26 -0.25
N ASP A 111 -9.46 -26.25 -0.02
CA ASP A 111 -10.04 -26.68 1.26
C ASP A 111 -9.75 -28.15 1.57
N VAL A 112 -9.88 -29.02 0.56
CA VAL A 112 -9.61 -30.46 0.68
C VAL A 112 -8.11 -30.70 0.89
N ALA A 113 -7.27 -29.97 0.15
CA ALA A 113 -5.82 -30.08 0.25
C ALA A 113 -5.29 -29.59 1.62
N ALA A 114 -5.78 -28.46 2.12
CA ALA A 114 -5.40 -27.91 3.42
C ALA A 114 -5.82 -28.84 4.56
N LYS A 115 -7.05 -29.38 4.52
CA LYS A 115 -7.55 -30.33 5.52
C LYS A 115 -6.73 -31.62 5.58
N ALA A 116 -6.23 -32.11 4.44
CA ALA A 116 -5.35 -33.28 4.39
C ALA A 116 -4.01 -33.04 5.13
N GLU A 117 -3.57 -31.78 5.23
CA GLU A 117 -2.39 -31.38 5.99
C GLU A 117 -2.69 -31.00 7.45
N GLY A 118 -3.97 -31.08 7.88
CA GLY A 118 -4.40 -30.66 9.20
C GLY A 118 -4.41 -29.15 9.42
N VAL A 119 -4.59 -28.37 8.33
CA VAL A 119 -4.67 -26.91 8.37
C VAL A 119 -6.05 -26.46 7.89
N GLU A 120 -6.62 -25.47 8.55
CA GLU A 120 -7.86 -24.83 8.09
C GLU A 120 -7.52 -23.62 7.21
N PRO A 121 -8.09 -23.50 6.00
CA PRO A 121 -7.89 -22.33 5.16
C PRO A 121 -8.63 -21.12 5.73
N GLU A 122 -8.02 -19.95 5.63
CA GLU A 122 -8.66 -18.67 5.98
C GLU A 122 -9.08 -17.94 4.71
N GLU A 123 -10.35 -17.56 4.62
CA GLU A 123 -10.86 -16.70 3.55
C GLU A 123 -10.70 -15.22 3.94
N THR A 124 -10.07 -14.43 3.08
CA THR A 124 -9.93 -12.99 3.30
C THR A 124 -11.15 -12.23 2.78
N ASP A 125 -11.58 -11.19 3.48
CA ASP A 125 -12.57 -10.23 2.97
C ASP A 125 -12.11 -9.53 1.67
N TRP A 126 -13.06 -8.89 0.96
CA TRP A 126 -12.77 -8.09 -0.23
C TRP A 126 -11.74 -6.98 0.05
N PHE A 127 -10.66 -6.96 -0.73
CA PHE A 127 -9.66 -5.89 -0.70
C PHE A 127 -9.46 -5.25 -2.08
N PRO A 128 -9.35 -3.92 -2.16
CA PRO A 128 -9.17 -3.23 -3.44
C PRO A 128 -7.73 -3.36 -3.94
N ARG A 129 -7.57 -3.43 -5.26
CA ARG A 129 -6.29 -3.24 -5.94
C ARG A 129 -5.91 -1.75 -5.97
N GLN A 130 -5.76 -1.11 -4.82
CA GLN A 130 -5.24 0.25 -4.76
C GLN A 130 -3.71 0.20 -4.82
N ARG A 131 -3.17 0.22 -6.04
CA ARG A 131 -1.86 0.83 -6.31
C ARG A 131 -2.13 2.26 -6.71
N GLY A 132 -2.38 3.11 -5.72
CA GLY A 132 -2.66 4.52 -5.96
C GLY A 132 -1.85 5.37 -5.00
N PRO A 133 -1.36 6.52 -5.45
CA PRO A 133 -0.73 7.46 -4.54
C PRO A 133 -1.80 7.95 -3.55
N PHE A 134 -1.66 7.56 -2.30
CA PHE A 134 -2.50 8.08 -1.23
C PHE A 134 -2.01 9.47 -0.88
N ALA A 135 -2.84 10.48 -1.08
CA ALA A 135 -2.52 11.85 -0.71
C ALA A 135 -2.67 11.99 0.80
N TYR A 136 -1.54 12.09 1.50
CA TYR A 136 -1.51 12.39 2.93
C TYR A 136 -0.67 13.64 3.14
N MET A 137 -1.28 14.69 3.69
CA MET A 137 -0.65 16.00 3.93
C MET A 137 0.12 16.55 2.70
N GLY A 138 -0.50 16.51 1.51
CA GLY A 138 0.10 17.04 0.28
C GLY A 138 1.26 16.20 -0.28
N ARG A 139 1.57 15.04 0.31
CA ARG A 139 2.53 14.07 -0.25
C ARG A 139 1.78 12.84 -0.76
N TYR A 140 2.23 12.34 -1.91
CA TYR A 140 1.75 11.09 -2.48
C TYR A 140 2.59 9.94 -1.95
N ILE A 141 1.98 9.07 -1.15
CA ILE A 141 2.64 7.89 -0.59
C ILE A 141 2.08 6.65 -1.26
N TRP A 142 2.98 5.76 -1.71
CA TRP A 142 2.61 4.44 -2.20
C TRP A 142 2.41 3.52 -1.00
N LEU A 143 1.16 3.31 -0.61
CA LEU A 143 0.82 2.36 0.45
C LEU A 143 0.46 1.00 -0.15
N VAL A 144 1.11 -0.03 0.35
CA VAL A 144 0.75 -1.42 0.12
C VAL A 144 -0.58 -1.66 0.86
N PRO A 145 -1.65 -2.11 0.18
CA PRO A 145 -2.91 -2.39 0.85
C PRO A 145 -2.72 -3.48 1.90
N ALA A 146 -3.37 -3.32 3.05
CA ALA A 146 -3.41 -4.36 4.06
C ALA A 146 -4.42 -5.43 3.62
N LEU A 147 -3.98 -6.69 3.61
CA LEU A 147 -4.87 -7.84 3.50
C LEU A 147 -5.48 -8.09 4.89
N PRO A 148 -6.80 -8.21 5.01
CA PRO A 148 -7.45 -8.66 6.25
C PRO A 148 -6.82 -9.97 6.75
N GLY A 149 -6.50 -10.06 8.04
CA GLY A 149 -5.82 -11.21 8.65
C GLY A 149 -4.32 -11.34 8.38
N ILE A 150 -3.86 -11.02 7.17
CA ILE A 150 -2.47 -11.27 6.72
C ILE A 150 -1.54 -10.05 6.90
N GLY A 151 -2.09 -8.83 6.86
CA GLY A 151 -1.32 -7.59 7.01
C GLY A 151 -0.76 -7.03 5.69
N ARG A 152 0.38 -6.33 5.74
CA ARG A 152 0.95 -5.55 4.62
C ARG A 152 2.20 -6.17 3.99
N ASN A 153 2.32 -7.49 4.02
CA ASN A 153 3.47 -8.14 3.41
C ASN A 153 3.45 -7.93 1.88
N GLU A 154 4.47 -7.24 1.35
CA GLU A 154 4.56 -6.86 -0.05
C GLU A 154 4.52 -8.05 -1.01
N LEU A 155 5.18 -9.15 -0.66
CA LEU A 155 5.24 -10.35 -1.49
C LEU A 155 3.87 -11.02 -1.59
N VAL A 156 3.16 -11.14 -0.47
CA VAL A 156 1.80 -11.73 -0.47
C VAL A 156 0.85 -10.87 -1.27
N VAL A 157 0.83 -9.56 -1.00
CA VAL A 157 -0.04 -8.61 -1.71
C VAL A 157 0.24 -8.61 -3.21
N ALA A 158 1.51 -8.62 -3.61
CA ALA A 158 1.90 -8.66 -5.01
C ALA A 158 1.42 -9.95 -5.70
N GLU A 159 1.61 -11.10 -5.06
CA GLU A 159 1.16 -12.39 -5.60
C GLU A 159 -0.36 -12.50 -5.70
N CYS A 160 -1.12 -12.07 -4.68
CA CYS A 160 -2.58 -12.02 -4.73
C CYS A 160 -3.07 -11.16 -5.91
N PHE A 161 -2.42 -10.01 -6.16
CA PHE A 161 -2.77 -9.19 -7.31
C PHE A 161 -2.32 -9.78 -8.64
N ARG A 162 -1.22 -10.54 -8.68
CA ARG A 162 -0.80 -11.26 -9.88
C ARG A 162 -1.86 -12.27 -10.30
N LEU A 163 -2.40 -13.03 -9.35
CA LEU A 163 -3.50 -13.99 -9.60
C LEU A 163 -4.72 -13.35 -10.26
N GLY A 164 -5.11 -12.14 -9.83
CA GLY A 164 -6.26 -11.43 -10.40
C GLY A 164 -6.07 -10.90 -11.83
N VAL A 165 -4.88 -11.03 -12.42
CA VAL A 165 -4.59 -10.63 -13.82
C VAL A 165 -4.06 -11.78 -14.65
N ASP A 166 -3.89 -12.96 -14.04
CA ASP A 166 -3.25 -14.09 -14.71
C ASP A 166 -4.07 -14.53 -15.94
N PRO A 167 -3.56 -14.32 -17.17
CA PRO A 167 -4.28 -14.65 -18.39
C PRO A 167 -4.43 -16.16 -18.58
N GLU A 168 -3.59 -16.96 -17.92
CA GLU A 168 -3.65 -18.42 -17.96
C GLU A 168 -4.75 -18.98 -17.05
N GLY A 169 -5.43 -18.11 -16.30
CA GLY A 169 -6.52 -18.50 -15.40
C GLY A 169 -6.04 -19.27 -14.16
N LYS A 170 -4.73 -19.23 -13.86
CA LYS A 170 -4.20 -19.81 -12.63
C LYS A 170 -4.78 -19.04 -11.44
N ARG A 171 -5.62 -19.71 -10.66
CA ARG A 171 -6.22 -19.15 -9.45
C ARG A 171 -5.41 -19.43 -8.20
N ARG A 172 -4.24 -20.06 -8.29
CA ARG A 172 -3.47 -20.51 -7.11
C ARG A 172 -1.98 -20.19 -7.24
N THR A 173 -1.34 -19.86 -6.12
CA THR A 173 0.10 -19.59 -6.06
C THR A 173 0.69 -20.03 -4.73
N LEU A 174 2.01 -20.24 -4.73
CA LEU A 174 2.82 -20.46 -3.53
C LEU A 174 3.59 -19.17 -3.23
N VAL A 175 3.29 -18.52 -2.12
CA VAL A 175 4.04 -17.36 -1.65
C VAL A 175 5.03 -17.82 -0.58
N VAL A 176 6.32 -17.60 -0.84
CA VAL A 176 7.40 -17.92 0.09
C VAL A 176 7.84 -16.63 0.79
N LEU A 177 7.83 -16.63 2.13
CA LEU A 177 8.21 -15.48 2.96
C LEU A 177 9.51 -15.79 3.72
N PRO A 178 10.69 -15.45 3.18
CA PRO A 178 11.97 -15.88 3.75
C PRO A 178 12.21 -15.35 5.17
N ARG A 179 11.86 -14.08 5.43
CA ARG A 179 12.08 -13.45 6.76
C ARG A 179 11.25 -14.10 7.87
N GLY A 180 10.02 -14.52 7.57
CA GLY A 180 9.16 -15.22 8.53
C GLY A 180 9.30 -16.74 8.48
N ARG A 181 10.12 -17.26 7.54
CA ARG A 181 10.20 -18.69 7.20
C ARG A 181 8.82 -19.33 7.03
N THR A 182 7.90 -18.57 6.45
CA THR A 182 6.51 -18.96 6.26
C THR A 182 6.26 -19.23 4.78
N VAL A 183 5.38 -20.17 4.49
CA VAL A 183 4.92 -20.47 3.15
C VAL A 183 3.41 -20.42 3.15
N ILE A 184 2.83 -19.66 2.22
CA ILE A 184 1.40 -19.46 2.07
C ILE A 184 0.99 -20.05 0.74
N VAL A 185 0.00 -20.93 0.75
CA VAL A 185 -0.70 -21.35 -0.47
C VAL A 185 -1.95 -20.49 -0.55
N ALA A 186 -2.05 -19.69 -1.61
CA ALA A 186 -3.17 -18.78 -1.79
C ALA A 186 -4.01 -19.22 -2.99
N GLU A 187 -5.34 -19.15 -2.85
CA GLU A 187 -6.31 -19.31 -3.93
C GLU A 187 -7.13 -18.03 -4.10
N LEU A 188 -7.29 -17.57 -5.34
CA LEU A 188 -8.17 -16.48 -5.71
C LEU A 188 -9.60 -17.02 -5.84
N ALA A 189 -10.41 -16.79 -4.81
CA ALA A 189 -11.82 -17.15 -4.80
C ALA A 189 -12.60 -16.38 -5.88
N ASP A 190 -12.54 -15.05 -5.83
CA ASP A 190 -13.21 -14.16 -6.77
C ASP A 190 -12.37 -12.90 -7.04
N HIS A 191 -12.56 -12.27 -8.20
CA HIS A 191 -12.01 -10.95 -8.48
C HIS A 191 -12.98 -10.13 -9.32
N ARG A 192 -13.06 -8.83 -9.03
CA ARG A 192 -13.83 -7.88 -9.83
C ARG A 192 -12.88 -7.03 -10.62
N SER A 193 -13.02 -7.06 -11.95
CA SER A 193 -12.22 -6.20 -12.81
C SER A 193 -12.51 -4.73 -12.46
N PRO A 194 -11.48 -3.89 -12.27
CA PRO A 194 -11.65 -2.45 -12.11
C PRO A 194 -12.46 -1.86 -13.27
N ARG A 195 -12.39 -2.46 -14.47
CA ARG A 195 -13.17 -2.03 -15.62
C ARG A 195 -14.66 -2.15 -15.39
N GLU A 196 -15.17 -3.13 -14.66
CA GLU A 196 -16.62 -3.23 -14.45
C GLU A 196 -17.13 -2.17 -13.48
N ALA A 197 -16.36 -1.86 -12.44
CA ALA A 197 -16.66 -0.77 -11.51
C ALA A 197 -16.50 0.61 -12.16
N ALA A 198 -15.42 0.82 -12.92
CA ALA A 198 -15.18 2.04 -13.70
C ALA A 198 -16.25 2.20 -14.80
N TYR A 199 -16.59 1.13 -15.51
CA TYR A 199 -17.65 1.11 -16.52
C TYR A 199 -19.02 1.39 -15.90
N ARG A 200 -19.34 0.87 -14.71
CA ARG A 200 -20.57 1.27 -14.00
C ARG A 200 -20.58 2.74 -13.64
N LYS A 201 -19.45 3.29 -13.16
CA LYS A 201 -19.33 4.70 -12.81
C LYS A 201 -19.44 5.60 -14.06
N GLU A 202 -18.74 5.26 -15.13
CA GLU A 202 -18.81 5.98 -16.42
C GLU A 202 -20.19 5.86 -17.05
N ARG A 203 -20.82 4.68 -17.01
CA ARG A 203 -22.19 4.47 -17.49
C ARG A 203 -23.19 5.30 -16.69
N LEU A 204 -23.03 5.41 -15.37
CA LEU A 204 -23.87 6.25 -14.52
C LEU A 204 -23.66 7.74 -14.86
N ALA A 205 -22.41 8.18 -15.00
CA ALA A 205 -22.08 9.56 -15.37
C ALA A 205 -22.65 9.92 -16.75
N LEU A 206 -22.52 9.03 -17.74
CA LEU A 206 -23.06 9.20 -19.08
C LEU A 206 -24.60 9.24 -19.06
N ALA A 207 -25.25 8.36 -18.29
CA ALA A 207 -26.70 8.37 -18.14
C ALA A 207 -27.21 9.70 -17.54
N MET A 208 -26.49 10.26 -16.56
CA MET A 208 -26.81 11.59 -16.01
C MET A 208 -26.65 12.69 -17.07
N GLN A 209 -25.56 12.69 -17.83
CA GLN A 209 -25.34 13.67 -18.90
C GLN A 209 -26.43 13.61 -19.98
N VAL A 210 -26.77 12.40 -20.43
CA VAL A 210 -27.86 12.19 -21.40
C VAL A 210 -29.19 12.66 -20.83
N GLY A 211 -29.49 12.34 -19.56
CA GLY A 211 -30.72 12.78 -18.90
C GLY A 211 -30.84 14.31 -18.81
N VAL A 212 -29.76 15.00 -18.45
CA VAL A 212 -29.72 16.47 -18.41
C VAL A 212 -29.91 17.06 -19.80
N ALA A 213 -29.22 16.54 -20.81
CA ALA A 213 -29.35 17.00 -22.19
C ALA A 213 -30.78 16.78 -22.74
N LEU A 214 -31.38 15.63 -22.46
CA LEU A 214 -32.74 15.31 -22.89
C LEU A 214 -33.78 16.19 -22.18
N ALA A 215 -33.60 16.41 -20.87
CA ALA A 215 -34.47 17.30 -20.09
C ALA A 215 -34.38 18.76 -20.56
N GLY A 216 -33.19 19.22 -20.97
CA GLY A 216 -33.00 20.52 -21.61
C GLY A 216 -33.77 20.61 -22.92
N LYS A 217 -33.60 19.63 -23.83
CA LYS A 217 -34.34 19.59 -25.10
C LYS A 217 -35.86 19.54 -24.91
N ILE A 218 -36.36 18.70 -24.01
CA ILE A 218 -37.81 18.66 -23.72
C ILE A 218 -38.28 20.01 -23.18
N ARG A 219 -37.50 20.62 -22.27
CA ARG A 219 -37.84 21.92 -21.74
C ARG A 219 -37.90 22.96 -22.84
N ASP A 220 -36.90 23.06 -23.70
CA ASP A 220 -36.79 24.15 -24.67
C ASP A 220 -37.70 23.91 -25.90
N GLU A 221 -37.75 22.68 -26.42
CA GLU A 221 -38.46 22.32 -27.64
C GLU A 221 -39.94 21.93 -27.40
N LEU A 222 -40.28 21.42 -26.21
CA LEU A 222 -41.64 20.94 -25.91
C LEU A 222 -42.35 21.70 -24.79
N LEU A 223 -41.64 22.42 -23.92
CA LEU A 223 -42.27 23.17 -22.82
C LEU A 223 -41.88 24.66 -22.82
N GLY A 224 -41.00 25.06 -23.73
CA GLY A 224 -40.49 26.42 -23.82
C GLY A 224 -41.61 27.32 -24.28
N GLU A 225 -41.63 28.55 -23.76
CA GLU A 225 -42.69 29.50 -24.09
C GLU A 225 -42.84 29.70 -25.60
N GLU A 226 -41.73 29.84 -26.33
CA GLU A 226 -41.76 29.92 -27.80
C GLU A 226 -42.29 28.65 -28.47
N ALA A 227 -41.90 27.48 -27.99
CA ALA A 227 -42.37 26.21 -28.52
C ALA A 227 -43.87 25.98 -28.24
N ILE A 228 -44.36 26.41 -27.08
CA ILE A 228 -45.78 26.44 -26.73
C ILE A 228 -46.51 27.41 -27.65
N ARG A 229 -46.04 28.66 -27.77
CA ARG A 229 -46.63 29.68 -28.66
C ARG A 229 -46.70 29.21 -30.11
N ARG A 230 -45.62 28.61 -30.63
CA ARG A 230 -45.55 28.04 -31.97
C ARG A 230 -46.61 26.95 -32.18
N ARG A 231 -46.82 26.07 -31.20
CA ARG A 231 -47.85 25.00 -31.28
C ARG A 231 -49.27 25.52 -31.11
N LEU A 232 -49.46 26.56 -30.30
CA LEU A 232 -50.76 27.21 -30.11
C LEU A 232 -51.09 28.22 -31.22
N GLY A 233 -50.17 28.49 -32.15
CA GLY A 233 -50.36 29.47 -33.22
C GLY A 233 -50.45 30.91 -32.73
N VAL A 234 -49.95 31.21 -31.52
CA VAL A 234 -50.01 32.55 -30.93
C VAL A 234 -48.87 33.39 -31.49
N VAL A 235 -49.21 34.42 -32.26
CA VAL A 235 -48.25 35.45 -32.72
C VAL A 235 -48.04 36.41 -31.56
N TYR A 236 -46.84 36.42 -30.99
CA TYR A 236 -46.49 37.38 -29.94
C TYR A 236 -46.16 38.72 -30.58
N SER A 237 -46.99 39.73 -30.33
CA SER A 237 -46.56 41.11 -30.46
C SER A 237 -45.83 41.48 -29.17
N PRO A 238 -44.52 41.80 -29.20
CA PRO A 238 -43.86 42.32 -28.02
C PRO A 238 -44.64 43.52 -27.52
N PRO A 239 -44.84 43.68 -26.19
CA PRO A 239 -45.40 44.90 -25.66
C PRO A 239 -44.55 46.03 -26.22
N GLU A 240 -45.21 47.03 -26.80
CA GLU A 240 -44.54 48.24 -27.24
C GLU A 240 -43.66 48.66 -26.08
N THR A 241 -42.35 48.61 -26.30
CA THR A 241 -41.39 48.99 -25.28
C THR A 241 -41.69 50.46 -25.08
N GLU A 242 -42.38 50.79 -23.99
CA GLU A 242 -42.48 52.17 -23.53
C GLU A 242 -41.03 52.62 -23.48
N GLN A 243 -40.67 53.46 -24.45
CA GLN A 243 -39.35 54.06 -24.49
C GLN A 243 -39.30 54.86 -23.19
N GLU A 244 -38.66 54.31 -22.17
CA GLU A 244 -38.30 55.06 -20.97
C GLU A 244 -37.59 56.30 -21.50
N GLY A 245 -38.29 57.42 -21.42
CA GLY A 245 -37.77 58.70 -21.87
C GLY A 245 -36.42 58.92 -21.19
N PRO A 246 -35.47 59.57 -21.90
CA PRO A 246 -34.15 59.80 -21.34
C PRO A 246 -34.28 60.43 -19.95
N PRO A 247 -33.49 59.97 -18.96
CA PRO A 247 -33.57 60.50 -17.61
C PRO A 247 -33.36 62.02 -17.67
N GLU A 248 -34.35 62.78 -17.17
CA GLU A 248 -34.26 64.24 -17.11
C GLU A 248 -33.02 64.61 -16.29
N ALA A 249 -32.10 65.35 -16.94
CA ALA A 249 -30.93 65.90 -16.28
C ALA A 249 -31.39 66.94 -15.25
N SER A 250 -31.36 66.56 -13.98
CA SER A 250 -31.55 67.47 -12.85
C SER A 250 -30.30 68.35 -12.73
N GLY A 251 -30.44 69.61 -13.15
CA GLY A 251 -29.45 70.66 -12.95
C GLY A 251 -29.76 71.49 -11.69
N GLU A 252 -28.67 71.78 -10.96
CA GLU A 252 -28.43 72.80 -9.91
C GLU A 252 -29.17 72.71 -8.57
#